data_AF-A0A410WWX5-F1
#
_entry.id   AF-A0A410WWX5-F1
#
_cell.length_a   1.000
_cell.length_b   1.000
_cell.length_c   1.000
_cell.angle_alpha   90.00
_cell.angle_beta   90.00
_cell.angle_gamma   90.00
#
_symmetry.space_group_name_H-M   'P 1'
#
loop_
_entity.id
_entity.type
_entity.pdbx_description
1 polymer ?
#
loop_
_entity_poly.entity_id
_entity_poly.type
_entity_poly.pdbx_seq_one_letter_code
_entity_poly.pdbx_strand_id
1 'polypeptide(L)'
;MSNQYILNRETQKIELRFTKDEYKSMPEVQKKELRRFFTWSSYAGAWVSKSTNNHYSALRVAEQLGFTNGGQEGERLSYAEQLERKAEKAERRAERYEEYADNAANRAKGLQQEFDELRKDWSWLTQPNINSSAGRAFTNQRNRVLNRYHKGFDEYRKSEYFKERAETAHATADQTKLNSKPYLNNRIEECQKEIRSLERYIVKAEERNDEEWLQKLLDRMEYEVDKLAYLQNRMDEIGGFEYSKDTVKVGYLIKVRGLWATVLKVNPKKVSGDYIDQHLKGCYCYYPYAEIEEMKIPEGWTDKKETEPNPFNVGEILVLKWSTSDNIRAAFQIVKTTDKSVLTQEIKIEDLKPIADEFISEKQQRRLVKKTRDGISAVSHGNCYLYRYTR
;
A
#
# COMPACT_ATOMS: atom_id res chain seq x y z
N MET A 1 -27.09 26.24 -30.39
CA MET A 1 -26.16 25.11 -30.23
C MET A 1 -26.47 24.48 -28.89
N SER A 2 -26.63 23.16 -28.83
CA SER A 2 -26.87 22.49 -27.55
C SER A 2 -25.61 22.56 -26.71
N ASN A 3 -25.71 23.02 -25.46
CA ASN A 3 -24.59 23.02 -24.54
C ASN A 3 -24.20 21.56 -24.26
N GLN A 4 -22.97 21.18 -24.59
CA GLN A 4 -22.48 19.82 -24.44
C GLN A 4 -21.31 19.77 -23.46
N TYR A 5 -21.29 18.73 -22.63
CA TYR A 5 -20.13 18.41 -21.81
C TYR A 5 -19.28 17.35 -22.51
N ILE A 6 -17.96 17.46 -22.40
CA ILE A 6 -17.00 16.58 -23.08
C ILE A 6 -16.16 15.88 -22.01
N LEU A 7 -15.96 14.56 -22.14
CA LEU A 7 -14.95 13.84 -21.36
C LEU A 7 -13.61 13.90 -22.09
N ASN A 8 -12.65 14.64 -21.55
CA ASN A 8 -11.29 14.70 -22.06
C ASN A 8 -10.54 13.43 -21.65
N ARG A 9 -10.19 12.55 -22.60
CA ARG A 9 -9.54 11.25 -22.33
C ARG A 9 -8.10 11.39 -21.85
N GLU A 10 -7.41 12.48 -22.17
CA GLU A 10 -6.05 12.72 -21.70
C GLU A 10 -6.01 13.10 -20.21
N THR A 11 -6.99 13.88 -19.76
CA THR A 11 -7.05 14.37 -18.36
C THR A 11 -8.01 13.58 -17.49
N GLN A 12 -8.88 12.77 -18.09
CA GLN A 12 -10.01 12.08 -17.46
C GLN A 12 -10.92 13.06 -16.71
N LYS A 13 -11.16 14.24 -17.29
CA LYS A 13 -12.01 15.27 -16.68
C LYS A 13 -13.12 15.69 -17.62
N ILE A 14 -14.23 16.09 -17.02
CA ILE A 14 -15.36 16.65 -17.76
C ILE A 14 -15.10 18.14 -17.98
N GLU A 15 -15.23 18.58 -19.22
CA GLU A 15 -15.13 19.95 -19.64
C GLU A 15 -16.51 20.49 -20.03
N LEU A 16 -16.89 21.61 -19.41
CA LEU A 16 -18.04 22.42 -19.82
C LEU A 16 -17.51 23.65 -20.54
N ARG A 17 -17.85 23.77 -21.83
CA ARG A 17 -17.43 24.89 -22.67
C ARG A 17 -18.60 25.85 -22.82
N PHE A 18 -18.47 27.01 -22.19
CA PHE A 18 -19.40 28.13 -22.31
C PHE A 18 -18.68 29.45 -22.01
N THR A 19 -19.24 30.54 -22.50
CA THR A 19 -18.66 31.88 -22.47
C THR A 19 -18.73 32.53 -21.08
N LYS A 20 -17.89 33.54 -20.87
CA LYS A 20 -17.87 34.33 -19.63
C LYS A 20 -19.19 35.07 -19.40
N ASP A 21 -19.88 35.47 -20.46
CA ASP A 21 -21.14 36.21 -20.34
C ASP A 21 -22.29 35.27 -19.97
N GLU A 22 -22.31 34.05 -20.51
CA GLU A 22 -23.21 32.98 -20.04
C GLU A 22 -22.97 32.65 -18.57
N TYR A 23 -21.72 32.59 -18.13
CA TYR A 23 -21.44 32.43 -16.70
C TYR A 23 -21.99 33.59 -15.86
N LYS A 24 -21.86 34.84 -16.32
CA LYS A 24 -22.33 36.01 -15.56
C LYS A 24 -23.86 36.06 -15.46
N SER A 25 -24.57 35.62 -16.50
CA SER A 25 -26.04 35.61 -16.52
C SER A 25 -26.66 34.50 -15.66
N MET A 26 -25.88 33.49 -15.25
CA MET A 26 -26.37 32.42 -14.36
C MET A 26 -26.80 32.95 -12.97
N PRO A 27 -27.87 32.40 -12.38
CA PRO A 27 -28.22 32.61 -10.98
C PRO A 27 -27.08 32.27 -10.02
N GLU A 28 -26.96 32.99 -8.90
CA GLU A 28 -25.86 32.78 -7.95
C GLU A 28 -25.87 31.38 -7.31
N VAL A 29 -27.05 30.78 -7.15
CA VAL A 29 -27.20 29.39 -6.68
C VAL A 29 -26.52 28.41 -7.63
N GLN A 30 -26.77 28.54 -8.94
CA GLN A 30 -26.15 27.71 -9.98
C GLN A 30 -24.64 27.94 -10.06
N LYS A 31 -24.18 29.19 -9.95
CA LYS A 31 -22.74 29.51 -9.89
C LYS A 31 -22.05 28.84 -8.70
N LYS A 32 -22.70 28.81 -7.54
CA LYS A 32 -22.16 28.17 -6.33
C LYS A 32 -22.06 26.66 -6.50
N GLU A 33 -23.08 26.02 -7.08
CA GLU A 33 -23.05 24.58 -7.36
C GLU A 33 -21.99 24.23 -8.40
N LEU A 34 -21.88 25.00 -9.48
CA LEU A 34 -20.82 24.85 -10.48
C LEU A 34 -19.43 24.93 -9.83
N ARG A 35 -19.14 25.99 -9.06
CA ARG A 35 -17.84 26.16 -8.37
C ARG A 35 -17.54 25.06 -7.35
N ARG A 36 -18.56 24.34 -6.87
CA ARG A 36 -18.36 23.21 -5.95
C ARG A 36 -17.68 22.05 -6.65
N PHE A 37 -18.12 21.70 -7.86
CA PHE A 37 -17.68 20.51 -8.59
C PHE A 37 -16.75 20.79 -9.78
N PHE A 38 -16.72 22.02 -10.28
CA PHE A 38 -15.89 22.45 -11.40
C PHE A 38 -14.98 23.61 -10.99
N THR A 39 -13.87 23.74 -11.72
CA THR A 39 -12.92 24.85 -11.62
C THR A 39 -12.63 25.36 -13.03
N TRP A 40 -12.67 26.68 -13.22
CA TRP A 40 -12.23 27.28 -14.48
C TRP A 40 -10.73 27.03 -14.70
N SER A 41 -10.38 26.42 -15.84
CA SER A 41 -9.00 26.23 -16.26
C SER A 41 -8.69 27.18 -17.41
N SER A 42 -7.79 28.13 -17.20
CA SER A 42 -7.32 29.02 -18.27
C SER A 42 -6.62 28.26 -19.39
N TYR A 43 -5.92 27.16 -19.08
CA TYR A 43 -5.24 26.32 -20.05
C TYR A 43 -6.20 25.60 -21.00
N ALA A 44 -7.33 25.12 -20.49
CA ALA A 44 -8.33 24.42 -21.29
C ALA A 44 -9.38 25.38 -21.88
N GLY A 45 -9.41 26.64 -21.44
CA GLY A 45 -10.46 27.59 -21.79
C GLY A 45 -11.86 27.11 -21.41
N ALA A 46 -11.98 26.27 -20.38
CA ALA A 46 -13.22 25.57 -20.02
C ALA A 46 -13.37 25.39 -18.50
N TRP A 47 -14.60 25.12 -18.05
CA TRP A 47 -14.86 24.67 -16.68
C TRP A 47 -14.59 23.18 -16.59
N VAL A 48 -13.60 22.79 -15.79
CA VAL A 48 -13.12 21.42 -15.71
C VAL A 48 -13.54 20.79 -14.38
N SER A 49 -14.00 19.53 -14.40
CA SER A 49 -14.39 18.82 -13.19
C SER A 49 -13.22 18.68 -12.21
N LYS A 50 -13.52 18.78 -10.92
CA LYS A 50 -12.54 18.52 -9.85
C LYS A 50 -12.27 17.03 -9.68
N SER A 51 -13.24 16.17 -10.01
CA SER A 51 -13.09 14.72 -10.04
C SER A 51 -12.38 14.25 -11.31
N THR A 52 -11.62 13.15 -11.21
CA THR A 52 -10.98 12.47 -12.35
C THR A 52 -11.56 11.08 -12.66
N ASN A 53 -12.17 10.40 -11.67
CA ASN A 53 -12.64 9.02 -11.84
C ASN A 53 -14.12 8.84 -11.47
N ASN A 54 -14.63 9.61 -10.51
CA ASN A 54 -16.02 9.56 -10.09
C ASN A 54 -16.73 10.87 -10.45
N HIS A 55 -17.30 10.89 -11.65
CA HIS A 55 -17.95 12.07 -12.20
C HIS A 55 -19.43 12.21 -11.82
N TYR A 56 -19.99 11.31 -11.01
CA TYR A 56 -21.43 11.26 -10.75
C TYR A 56 -22.02 12.62 -10.34
N SER A 57 -21.37 13.35 -9.43
CA SER A 57 -21.87 14.67 -9.01
C SER A 57 -21.61 15.77 -10.04
N ALA A 58 -20.51 15.67 -10.79
CA ALA A 58 -20.20 16.63 -11.85
C ALA A 58 -21.18 16.51 -13.03
N LEU A 59 -21.53 15.28 -13.42
CA LEU A 59 -22.51 14.97 -14.46
C LEU A 59 -23.89 15.50 -14.08
N ARG A 60 -24.37 15.24 -12.86
CA ARG A 60 -25.67 15.76 -12.41
C ARG A 60 -25.74 17.29 -12.44
N VAL A 61 -24.67 17.96 -12.05
CA VAL A 61 -24.61 19.43 -12.11
C VAL A 61 -24.58 19.92 -13.56
N ALA A 62 -23.86 19.24 -14.45
CA ALA A 62 -23.87 19.56 -15.87
C ALA A 62 -25.28 19.41 -16.47
N GLU A 63 -25.97 18.30 -16.17
CA GLU A 63 -27.35 18.04 -16.60
C GLU A 63 -28.34 19.09 -16.04
N GLN A 64 -28.21 19.46 -14.77
CA GLN A 64 -29.03 20.53 -14.15
C GLN A 64 -28.83 21.89 -14.83
N LEU A 65 -27.63 22.14 -15.35
CA LEU A 65 -27.29 23.34 -16.12
C LEU A 65 -27.71 23.23 -17.61
N GLY A 66 -28.36 22.13 -18.01
CA GLY A 66 -28.84 21.90 -19.36
C GLY A 66 -27.77 21.39 -20.33
N PHE A 67 -26.63 20.88 -19.84
CA PHE A 67 -25.62 20.26 -20.69
C PHE A 67 -26.00 18.82 -21.03
N THR A 68 -25.82 18.44 -22.29
CA THR A 68 -25.99 17.07 -22.77
C THR A 68 -24.64 16.40 -23.02
N ASN A 69 -24.62 15.07 -23.13
CA ASN A 69 -23.40 14.33 -23.39
C ASN A 69 -22.88 14.63 -24.81
N GLY A 70 -21.72 15.30 -24.89
CA GLY A 70 -21.01 15.60 -26.13
C GLY A 70 -20.03 14.51 -26.57
N GLY A 71 -19.91 13.42 -25.81
CA GLY A 71 -18.98 12.33 -26.08
C GLY A 71 -17.61 12.52 -25.43
N GLN A 72 -16.61 11.87 -26.01
CA GLN A 72 -15.23 11.85 -25.52
C GLN A 72 -14.30 12.50 -26.54
N GLU A 73 -13.33 13.29 -26.08
CA GLU A 73 -12.35 13.97 -26.93
C GLU A 73 -10.92 13.59 -26.50
N GLY A 74 -10.04 13.44 -27.48
CA GLY A 74 -8.64 13.07 -27.30
C GLY A 74 -8.41 11.58 -27.09
N GLU A 75 -7.14 11.22 -26.92
CA GLU A 75 -6.71 9.85 -26.67
C GLU A 75 -6.35 9.65 -25.19
N ARG A 76 -6.49 8.41 -24.72
CA ARG A 76 -6.09 8.08 -23.35
C ARG A 76 -4.57 7.91 -23.32
N LEU A 77 -3.91 8.74 -22.52
CA LEU A 77 -2.48 8.60 -22.27
C LEU A 77 -2.17 7.26 -21.60
N SER A 78 -1.07 6.66 -22.02
CA SER A 78 -0.45 5.52 -21.35
C SER A 78 -0.10 5.85 -19.90
N TYR A 79 0.13 4.82 -19.09
CA TYR A 79 0.53 5.01 -17.69
C TYR A 79 1.88 5.74 -17.58
N ALA A 80 2.82 5.46 -18.46
CA ALA A 80 4.12 6.13 -18.52
C ALA A 80 3.97 7.63 -18.81
N GLU A 81 3.23 7.99 -19.85
CA GLU A 81 3.00 9.40 -20.22
C GLU A 81 2.26 10.19 -19.12
N GLN A 82 1.33 9.54 -18.40
CA GLN A 82 0.68 10.16 -17.24
C GLN A 82 1.68 10.47 -16.12
N LEU A 83 2.65 9.60 -15.89
CA LEU A 83 3.71 9.81 -14.91
C LEU A 83 4.66 10.92 -15.34
N GLU A 84 5.05 10.97 -16.62
CA GLU A 84 5.89 12.03 -17.18
C GLU A 84 5.20 13.39 -17.06
N ARG A 85 3.95 13.52 -17.53
CA ARG A 85 3.17 14.77 -17.37
C ARG A 85 3.03 15.18 -15.91
N LYS A 86 2.97 14.24 -14.98
CA LYS A 86 2.93 14.52 -13.54
C LYS A 86 4.29 15.01 -13.03
N ALA A 87 5.38 14.41 -13.51
CA ALA A 87 6.75 14.82 -13.19
C ALA A 87 7.03 16.24 -13.72
N GLU A 88 6.75 16.53 -14.99
CA GLU A 88 6.90 17.87 -15.57
C GLU A 88 6.08 18.95 -14.85
N LYS A 89 4.88 18.59 -14.37
CA LYS A 89 4.05 19.52 -13.57
C LYS A 89 4.62 19.74 -12.18
N ALA A 90 5.29 18.74 -11.62
CA ALA A 90 5.95 18.83 -10.34
C ALA A 90 7.25 19.64 -10.45
N GLU A 91 8.05 19.44 -11.50
CA GLU A 91 9.27 20.20 -11.81
C GLU A 91 8.96 21.69 -12.00
N ARG A 92 8.03 22.05 -12.89
CA ARG A 92 7.57 23.46 -13.04
C ARG A 92 7.00 24.07 -11.76
N ARG A 93 6.54 23.24 -10.83
CA ARG A 93 6.10 23.72 -9.51
C ARG A 93 7.29 23.92 -8.58
N ALA A 94 8.28 23.05 -8.62
CA ALA A 94 9.52 23.17 -7.87
C ALA A 94 10.25 24.45 -8.27
N GLU A 95 10.47 24.68 -9.56
CA GLU A 95 11.11 25.90 -10.11
C GLU A 95 10.45 27.18 -9.59
N ARG A 96 9.11 27.24 -9.63
CA ARG A 96 8.37 28.41 -9.11
C ARG A 96 8.53 28.59 -7.61
N TYR A 97 8.59 27.51 -6.84
CA TYR A 97 8.80 27.60 -5.40
C TYR A 97 10.23 28.01 -5.06
N GLU A 98 11.22 27.56 -5.81
CA GLU A 98 12.60 28.03 -5.70
C GLU A 98 12.68 29.53 -5.99
N GLU A 99 12.05 29.99 -7.07
CA GLU A 99 11.97 31.42 -7.39
C GLU A 99 11.31 32.22 -6.24
N TYR A 100 10.22 31.71 -5.66
CA TYR A 100 9.57 32.35 -4.51
C TYR A 100 10.45 32.33 -3.25
N ALA A 101 11.20 31.26 -3.03
CA ALA A 101 12.13 31.14 -1.92
C ALA A 101 13.27 32.15 -2.05
N ASP A 102 13.86 32.29 -3.23
CA ASP A 102 14.94 33.23 -3.53
C ASP A 102 14.46 34.68 -3.43
N ASN A 103 13.29 34.98 -4.00
CA ASN A 103 12.67 36.29 -3.88
C ASN A 103 12.37 36.66 -2.42
N ALA A 104 11.94 35.70 -1.59
CA ALA A 104 11.73 35.92 -0.15
C ALA A 104 13.06 36.13 0.59
N ALA A 105 14.10 35.34 0.30
CA ALA A 105 15.42 35.49 0.90
C ALA A 105 16.06 36.84 0.52
N ASN A 106 15.93 37.27 -0.73
CA ASN A 106 16.43 38.56 -1.20
C ASN A 106 15.70 39.73 -0.54
N ARG A 107 14.37 39.65 -0.37
CA ARG A 107 13.60 40.64 0.41
C ARG A 107 14.03 40.66 1.88
N ALA A 108 14.28 39.51 2.49
CA ALA A 108 14.77 39.41 3.86
C ALA A 108 16.14 40.10 4.03
N LYS A 109 17.11 39.79 3.14
CA LYS A 109 18.43 40.44 3.10
C LYS A 109 18.29 41.96 3.01
N GLY A 110 17.46 42.47 2.09
CA GLY A 110 17.22 43.91 1.94
C GLY A 110 16.55 44.57 3.16
N LEU A 111 15.75 43.83 3.93
CA LEU A 111 15.14 44.31 5.17
C LEU A 111 16.13 44.38 6.33
N GLN A 112 17.10 43.46 6.39
CA GLN A 112 18.09 43.39 7.47
C GLN A 112 19.35 44.22 7.20
N GLN A 113 19.65 44.56 5.94
CA GLN A 113 20.84 45.31 5.53
C GLN A 113 21.07 46.60 6.35
N GLU A 114 20.03 47.40 6.57
CA GLU A 114 20.14 48.65 7.35
C GLU A 114 20.54 48.38 8.81
N PHE A 115 19.98 47.33 9.42
CA PHE A 115 20.36 46.91 10.77
C PHE A 115 21.79 46.34 10.81
N ASP A 116 22.18 45.54 9.81
CA ASP A 116 23.51 44.93 9.71
C ASP A 116 24.63 45.95 9.54
N GLU A 117 24.36 47.08 8.89
CA GLU A 117 25.29 48.20 8.83
C GLU A 117 25.33 48.98 10.15
N LEU A 118 24.17 49.35 10.70
CA LEU A 118 24.08 50.16 11.90
C LEU A 118 24.61 49.43 13.16
N ARG A 119 24.46 48.10 13.23
CA ARG A 119 24.92 47.30 14.38
C ARG A 119 26.44 47.24 14.52
N LYS A 120 27.19 47.62 13.48
CA LYS A 120 28.66 47.70 13.54
C LYS A 120 29.11 48.79 14.51
N ASP A 121 28.28 49.81 14.72
CA ASP A 121 28.46 50.80 15.78
C ASP A 121 27.73 50.37 17.05
N TRP A 122 28.49 49.98 18.07
CA TRP A 122 27.95 49.54 19.35
C TRP A 122 27.18 50.66 20.08
N SER A 123 27.54 51.92 19.84
CA SER A 123 26.86 53.06 20.46
C SER A 123 25.42 53.18 19.95
N TRP A 124 25.17 52.86 18.69
CA TRP A 124 23.82 52.86 18.11
C TRP A 124 22.87 51.85 18.81
N LEU A 125 23.38 50.67 19.17
CA LEU A 125 22.62 49.65 19.90
C LEU A 125 22.36 50.03 21.35
N THR A 126 23.38 50.55 22.01
CA THR A 126 23.40 50.67 23.48
C THR A 126 22.99 52.04 24.01
N GLN A 127 22.85 53.05 23.13
CA GLN A 127 22.48 54.39 23.58
C GLN A 127 21.11 54.38 24.28
N PRO A 128 21.01 54.95 25.50
CA PRO A 128 19.75 55.01 26.22
C PRO A 128 18.76 55.95 25.51
N ASN A 129 17.46 55.73 25.75
CA ASN A 129 16.43 56.60 25.23
C ASN A 129 16.47 57.95 25.94
N ILE A 130 17.00 58.97 25.28
CA ILE A 130 17.06 60.34 25.82
C ILE A 130 15.73 61.03 25.55
N ASN A 131 15.08 61.56 26.59
CA ASN A 131 13.82 62.31 26.47
C ASN A 131 14.05 63.76 26.00
N SER A 132 14.60 63.90 24.79
CA SER A 132 14.79 65.16 24.08
C SER A 132 14.19 65.06 22.67
N SER A 133 14.10 66.18 21.93
CA SER A 133 13.61 66.15 20.54
C SER A 133 14.47 65.22 19.66
N ALA A 134 15.80 65.39 19.71
CA ALA A 134 16.76 64.56 18.98
C ALA A 134 16.77 63.08 19.47
N GLY A 135 16.67 62.85 20.78
CA GLY A 135 16.63 61.50 21.36
C GLY A 135 15.36 60.72 20.98
N ARG A 136 14.21 61.39 20.90
CA ARG A 136 12.96 60.79 20.39
C ARG A 136 13.05 60.46 18.90
N ALA A 137 13.64 61.34 18.09
CA ALA A 137 13.87 61.07 16.67
C ALA A 137 14.77 59.84 16.44
N PHE A 138 15.88 59.75 17.18
CA PHE A 138 16.76 58.58 17.17
C PHE A 138 16.05 57.29 17.60
N THR A 139 15.30 57.32 18.71
CA THR A 139 14.52 56.18 19.19
C THR A 139 13.52 55.69 18.15
N ASN A 140 12.82 56.60 17.48
CA ASN A 140 11.87 56.27 16.41
C ASN A 140 12.56 55.65 15.18
N GLN A 141 13.73 56.18 14.79
CA GLN A 141 14.55 55.57 13.75
C GLN A 141 14.97 54.15 14.14
N ARG A 142 15.54 53.96 15.33
CA ARG A 142 15.97 52.64 15.82
C ARG A 142 14.82 51.64 15.83
N ASN A 143 13.66 52.02 16.34
CA ASN A 143 12.46 51.18 16.34
C ASN A 143 12.02 50.81 14.91
N ARG A 144 12.10 51.75 13.96
CA ARG A 144 11.80 51.45 12.53
C ARG A 144 12.77 50.40 11.97
N VAL A 145 14.06 50.56 12.24
CA VAL A 145 15.10 49.62 11.79
C VAL A 145 14.89 48.23 12.42
N LEU A 146 14.67 48.17 13.73
CA LEU A 146 14.38 46.91 14.44
C LEU A 146 13.10 46.23 13.92
N ASN A 147 12.04 47.00 13.67
CA ASN A 147 10.82 46.47 13.09
C ASN A 147 11.04 45.89 11.67
N ARG A 148 11.87 46.55 10.84
CA ARG A 148 12.26 46.01 9.52
C ARG A 148 13.09 44.73 9.67
N TYR A 149 14.05 44.72 10.59
CA TYR A 149 14.87 43.55 10.90
C TYR A 149 14.02 42.33 11.32
N HIS A 150 13.03 42.54 12.20
CA HIS A 150 12.08 41.51 12.59
C HIS A 150 11.26 40.99 11.40
N LYS A 151 10.74 41.88 10.54
CA LYS A 151 10.05 41.46 9.31
C LYS A 151 10.97 40.67 8.36
N GLY A 152 12.27 40.93 8.38
CA GLY A 152 13.27 40.14 7.65
C GLY A 152 13.26 38.66 8.07
N PHE A 153 13.13 38.37 9.37
CA PHE A 153 13.00 36.99 9.83
C PHE A 153 11.70 36.31 9.35
N ASP A 154 10.60 37.04 9.28
CA ASP A 154 9.35 36.50 8.72
C ASP A 154 9.49 36.15 7.23
N GLU A 155 10.23 36.96 6.47
CA GLU A 155 10.55 36.66 5.07
C GLU A 155 11.51 35.46 4.94
N TYR A 156 12.48 35.29 5.84
CA TYR A 156 13.30 34.07 5.88
C TYR A 156 12.44 32.83 6.17
N ARG A 157 11.50 32.89 7.12
CA ARG A 157 10.56 31.78 7.37
C ARG A 157 9.73 31.44 6.14
N LYS A 158 9.29 32.45 5.38
CA LYS A 158 8.60 32.23 4.09
C LYS A 158 9.51 31.57 3.06
N SER A 159 10.78 31.97 3.01
CA SER A 159 11.77 31.33 2.12
C SER A 159 11.91 29.84 2.44
N GLU A 160 12.11 29.49 3.72
CA GLU A 160 12.20 28.09 4.15
C GLU A 160 10.93 27.29 3.84
N TYR A 161 9.75 27.88 4.06
CA TYR A 161 8.48 27.26 3.67
C TYR A 161 8.44 26.94 2.16
N PHE A 162 8.89 27.84 1.30
CA PHE A 162 8.91 27.59 -0.14
C PHE A 162 9.97 26.56 -0.55
N LYS A 163 11.13 26.53 0.13
CA LYS A 163 12.14 25.47 -0.08
C LYS A 163 11.59 24.08 0.22
N GLU A 164 10.96 23.89 1.38
CA GLU A 164 10.34 22.61 1.75
C GLU A 164 9.28 22.17 0.72
N ARG A 165 8.51 23.14 0.19
CA ARG A 165 7.55 22.90 -0.89
C ARG A 165 8.20 22.54 -2.22
N ALA A 166 9.35 23.14 -2.55
CA ALA A 166 10.15 22.79 -3.72
C ALA A 166 10.71 21.36 -3.59
N GLU A 167 11.30 21.01 -2.45
CA GLU A 167 11.81 19.66 -2.16
C GLU A 167 10.71 18.59 -2.31
N THR A 168 9.52 18.86 -1.78
CA THR A 168 8.37 17.95 -1.94
C THR A 168 7.97 17.78 -3.42
N ALA A 169 8.07 18.86 -4.20
CA ALA A 169 7.76 18.84 -5.62
C ALA A 169 8.85 18.07 -6.41
N HIS A 170 10.13 18.28 -6.11
CA HIS A 170 11.25 17.51 -6.65
C HIS A 170 11.10 16.02 -6.37
N ALA A 171 10.82 15.62 -5.13
CA ALA A 171 10.59 14.22 -4.78
C ALA A 171 9.43 13.56 -5.57
N THR A 172 8.47 14.37 -6.03
CA THR A 172 7.39 13.93 -6.93
C THR A 172 7.86 13.85 -8.38
N ALA A 173 8.69 14.79 -8.84
CA ALA A 173 9.28 14.81 -10.17
C ALA A 173 10.22 13.63 -10.39
N ASP A 174 11.06 13.33 -9.40
CA ASP A 174 12.02 12.21 -9.41
C ASP A 174 11.34 10.82 -9.32
N GLN A 175 10.03 10.78 -9.11
CA GLN A 175 9.25 9.55 -8.98
C GLN A 175 9.83 8.56 -7.96
N THR A 176 10.47 9.06 -6.90
CA THR A 176 11.22 8.28 -5.88
C THR A 176 10.56 6.99 -5.40
N LYS A 177 9.22 6.95 -5.34
CA LYS A 177 8.43 5.76 -4.96
C LYS A 177 8.61 4.58 -5.90
N LEU A 178 8.85 4.82 -7.20
CA LEU A 178 9.06 3.76 -8.19
C LEU A 178 10.36 3.01 -7.94
N ASN A 179 11.31 3.58 -7.20
CA ASN A 179 12.55 2.89 -6.82
C ASN A 179 12.37 1.92 -5.64
N SER A 180 11.20 1.89 -5.02
CA SER A 180 10.92 1.06 -3.84
C SER A 180 10.35 -0.30 -4.25
N LYS A 181 11.14 -1.38 -4.08
CA LYS A 181 10.70 -2.77 -4.35
C LYS A 181 9.37 -3.12 -3.64
N PRO A 182 9.16 -2.80 -2.35
CA PRO A 182 7.87 -3.05 -1.69
C PRO A 182 6.68 -2.31 -2.32
N TYR A 183 6.88 -1.05 -2.72
CA TYR A 183 5.83 -0.26 -3.36
C TYR A 183 5.43 -0.86 -4.70
N LEU A 184 6.41 -1.20 -5.54
CA LEU A 184 6.16 -1.84 -6.84
C LEU A 184 5.44 -3.18 -6.67
N ASN A 185 5.90 -4.04 -5.77
CA ASN A 185 5.25 -5.32 -5.51
C ASN A 185 3.76 -5.16 -5.13
N ASN A 186 3.46 -4.25 -4.19
CA ASN A 186 2.08 -4.01 -3.78
C ASN A 186 1.23 -3.48 -4.95
N ARG A 187 1.80 -2.60 -5.78
CA ARG A 187 1.10 -2.02 -6.93
C ARG A 187 0.85 -3.05 -8.04
N ILE A 188 1.81 -3.95 -8.28
CA ILE A 188 1.68 -5.10 -9.18
C ILE A 188 0.56 -6.02 -8.69
N GLU A 189 0.53 -6.37 -7.40
CA GLU A 189 -0.54 -7.22 -6.84
C GLU A 189 -1.93 -6.58 -6.97
N GLU A 190 -2.03 -5.26 -6.76
CA GLU A 190 -3.26 -4.50 -6.98
C GLU A 190 -3.72 -4.54 -8.44
N CYS A 191 -2.82 -4.27 -9.39
CA CYS A 191 -3.13 -4.35 -10.83
C CYS A 191 -3.58 -5.75 -11.24
N GLN A 192 -2.89 -6.80 -10.80
CA GLN A 192 -3.29 -8.18 -11.07
C GLN A 192 -4.68 -8.51 -10.50
N LYS A 193 -5.01 -8.01 -9.31
CA LYS A 193 -6.33 -8.20 -8.70
C LYS A 193 -7.42 -7.45 -9.48
N GLU A 194 -7.13 -6.26 -9.95
CA GLU A 194 -8.04 -5.45 -10.76
C GLU A 194 -8.31 -6.10 -12.11
N ILE A 195 -7.26 -6.54 -12.82
CA ILE A 195 -7.34 -7.29 -14.09
C ILE A 195 -8.25 -8.52 -13.92
N ARG A 196 -8.00 -9.36 -12.91
CA ARG A 196 -8.87 -10.52 -12.65
C ARG A 196 -10.33 -10.14 -12.39
N SER A 197 -10.56 -8.98 -11.81
CA SER A 197 -11.91 -8.49 -11.55
C SER A 197 -12.59 -7.98 -12.81
N LEU A 198 -11.84 -7.27 -13.66
CA LEU A 198 -12.29 -6.82 -14.97
C LEU A 198 -12.59 -8.01 -15.90
N GLU A 199 -11.76 -9.06 -15.92
CA GLU A 199 -12.02 -10.30 -16.67
C GLU A 199 -13.39 -10.89 -16.31
N ARG A 200 -13.70 -11.00 -15.01
CA ARG A 200 -15.00 -11.48 -14.55
C ARG A 200 -16.16 -10.55 -14.92
N TYR A 201 -15.92 -9.25 -15.02
CA TYR A 201 -16.94 -8.29 -15.44
C TYR A 201 -17.15 -8.29 -16.95
N ILE A 202 -16.10 -8.52 -17.74
CA ILE A 202 -16.15 -8.66 -19.19
C ILE A 202 -17.04 -9.85 -19.56
N VAL A 203 -16.80 -11.02 -18.98
CA VAL A 203 -17.66 -12.21 -19.18
C VAL A 203 -19.13 -11.90 -18.86
N LYS A 204 -19.39 -11.17 -17.77
CA LYS A 204 -20.76 -10.76 -17.40
C LYS A 204 -21.37 -9.75 -18.35
N ALA A 205 -20.57 -8.87 -18.95
CA ALA A 205 -21.02 -7.90 -19.94
C ALA A 205 -21.39 -8.60 -21.25
N GLU A 206 -20.57 -9.56 -21.67
CA GLU A 206 -20.82 -10.42 -22.82
C GLU A 206 -22.10 -11.25 -22.64
N GLU A 207 -22.28 -11.90 -21.48
CA GLU A 207 -23.50 -12.65 -21.15
C GLU A 207 -24.77 -11.78 -21.19
N ARG A 208 -24.65 -10.48 -20.89
CA ARG A 208 -25.76 -9.51 -20.91
C ARG A 208 -25.94 -8.82 -22.26
N ASN A 209 -25.04 -9.04 -23.20
CA ASN A 209 -25.00 -8.36 -24.50
C ASN A 209 -25.00 -6.82 -24.39
N ASP A 210 -24.30 -6.29 -23.37
CA ASP A 210 -24.16 -4.85 -23.13
C ASP A 210 -22.84 -4.34 -23.74
N GLU A 211 -22.90 -3.93 -25.01
CA GLU A 211 -21.74 -3.48 -25.79
C GLU A 211 -21.07 -2.23 -25.21
N GLU A 212 -21.85 -1.29 -24.67
CA GLU A 212 -21.32 -0.05 -24.10
C GLU A 212 -20.54 -0.32 -22.81
N TRP A 213 -21.07 -1.20 -21.95
CA TRP A 213 -20.37 -1.61 -20.74
C TRP A 213 -19.12 -2.44 -21.05
N LEU A 214 -19.20 -3.34 -22.04
CA LEU A 214 -18.08 -4.15 -22.51
C LEU A 214 -16.92 -3.26 -22.97
N GLN A 215 -17.18 -2.28 -23.84
CA GLN A 215 -16.14 -1.37 -24.34
C GLN A 215 -15.47 -0.59 -23.20
N LYS A 216 -16.25 -0.09 -22.24
CA LYS A 216 -15.69 0.61 -21.06
C LYS A 216 -14.80 -0.29 -20.20
N LEU A 217 -15.13 -1.57 -20.08
CA LEU A 217 -14.33 -2.54 -19.34
C LEU A 217 -13.03 -2.88 -20.09
N LEU A 218 -13.09 -3.03 -21.42
CA LEU A 218 -11.93 -3.28 -22.27
C LEU A 218 -10.94 -2.10 -22.23
N ASP A 219 -11.43 -0.87 -22.41
CA ASP A 219 -10.62 0.36 -22.28
C ASP A 219 -9.91 0.46 -20.91
N ARG A 220 -10.58 0.00 -19.85
CA ARG A 220 -10.00 -0.03 -18.50
C ARG A 220 -8.99 -1.17 -18.34
N MET A 221 -9.26 -2.32 -18.95
CA MET A 221 -8.37 -3.47 -18.94
C MET A 221 -7.05 -3.14 -19.62
N GLU A 222 -7.10 -2.57 -20.82
CA GLU A 222 -5.91 -2.16 -21.59
C GLU A 222 -5.01 -1.24 -20.75
N TYR A 223 -5.60 -0.27 -20.06
CA TYR A 223 -4.86 0.62 -19.17
C TYR A 223 -4.21 -0.10 -17.97
N GLU A 224 -4.93 -1.02 -17.30
CA GLU A 224 -4.34 -1.75 -16.17
C GLU A 224 -3.27 -2.75 -16.63
N VAL A 225 -3.37 -3.29 -17.84
CA VAL A 225 -2.33 -4.13 -18.46
C VAL A 225 -1.08 -3.31 -18.80
N ASP A 226 -1.24 -2.15 -19.44
CA ASP A 226 -0.14 -1.21 -19.72
C ASP A 226 0.59 -0.80 -18.42
N LYS A 227 -0.19 -0.41 -17.41
CA LYS A 227 0.34 -0.08 -16.08
C LYS A 227 1.05 -1.27 -15.41
N LEU A 228 0.52 -2.48 -15.53
CA LEU A 228 1.17 -3.68 -15.01
C LEU A 228 2.53 -3.90 -15.69
N ALA A 229 2.57 -3.83 -17.02
CA ALA A 229 3.78 -4.00 -17.81
C ALA A 229 4.84 -2.96 -17.43
N TYR A 230 4.45 -1.69 -17.32
CA TYR A 230 5.34 -0.62 -16.86
C TYR A 230 5.93 -0.91 -15.47
N LEU A 231 5.10 -1.31 -14.51
CA LEU A 231 5.53 -1.59 -13.13
C LEU A 231 6.44 -2.82 -13.05
N GLN A 232 6.20 -3.84 -13.88
CA GLN A 232 7.07 -5.01 -13.97
C GLN A 232 8.43 -4.65 -14.56
N ASN A 233 8.47 -3.89 -15.66
CA ASN A 233 9.73 -3.41 -16.24
C ASN A 233 10.55 -2.60 -15.21
N ARG A 234 9.90 -1.70 -14.45
CA ARG A 234 10.57 -0.97 -13.37
C ARG A 234 11.09 -1.89 -12.26
N MET A 235 10.34 -2.94 -11.91
CA MET A 235 10.77 -3.91 -10.90
C MET A 235 12.00 -4.70 -11.37
N ASP A 236 12.06 -5.04 -12.66
CA ASP A 236 13.18 -5.73 -13.27
C ASP A 236 14.43 -4.84 -13.36
N GLU A 237 14.27 -3.56 -13.69
CA GLU A 237 15.34 -2.55 -13.66
C GLU A 237 16.01 -2.42 -12.28
N ILE A 238 15.25 -2.58 -11.19
CA ILE A 238 15.74 -2.51 -9.80
C ILE A 238 16.34 -3.87 -9.34
N GLY A 239 16.39 -4.87 -10.22
CA GLY A 239 16.98 -6.18 -9.96
C GLY A 239 16.00 -7.22 -9.40
N GLY A 240 14.69 -6.99 -9.49
CA GLY A 240 13.68 -7.98 -9.14
C GLY A 240 13.66 -8.42 -7.67
N PHE A 241 13.09 -9.59 -7.42
CA PHE A 241 13.02 -10.22 -6.09
C PHE A 241 14.20 -11.16 -5.88
N GLU A 242 15.07 -10.81 -4.94
CA GLU A 242 16.22 -11.65 -4.55
C GLU A 242 15.79 -12.84 -3.67
N TYR A 243 14.68 -12.68 -2.94
CA TYR A 243 14.24 -13.64 -1.95
C TYR A 243 12.89 -14.26 -2.32
N SER A 244 12.74 -15.55 -2.01
CA SER A 244 11.52 -16.32 -2.23
C SER A 244 11.38 -17.38 -1.14
N LYS A 245 10.28 -18.14 -1.19
CA LYS A 245 10.06 -19.28 -0.30
C LYS A 245 11.18 -20.31 -0.34
N ASP A 246 11.84 -20.46 -1.50
CA ASP A 246 12.86 -21.49 -1.70
C ASP A 246 14.23 -21.05 -1.19
N THR A 247 14.47 -19.73 -1.12
CA THR A 247 15.74 -19.17 -0.64
C THR A 247 15.74 -18.91 0.87
N VAL A 248 14.59 -18.59 1.46
CA VAL A 248 14.46 -18.28 2.90
C VAL A 248 13.98 -19.50 3.68
N LYS A 249 14.74 -19.92 4.70
CA LYS A 249 14.37 -21.01 5.61
C LYS A 249 14.01 -20.53 7.02
N VAL A 250 13.28 -21.36 7.76
CA VAL A 250 12.97 -21.12 9.18
C VAL A 250 14.26 -21.11 9.99
N GLY A 251 14.42 -20.09 10.83
CA GLY A 251 15.60 -19.83 11.64
C GLY A 251 16.65 -18.92 10.99
N TYR A 252 16.49 -18.51 9.73
CA TYR A 252 17.37 -17.51 9.12
C TYR A 252 17.15 -16.12 9.73
N LEU A 253 18.13 -15.22 9.57
CA LEU A 253 18.02 -13.82 9.95
C LEU A 253 17.75 -12.97 8.69
N ILE A 254 16.72 -12.14 8.74
CA ILE A 254 16.35 -11.22 7.67
C ILE A 254 16.37 -9.79 8.19
N LYS A 255 16.84 -8.85 7.38
CA LYS A 255 16.82 -7.42 7.68
C LYS A 255 15.66 -6.78 6.94
N VAL A 256 14.78 -6.13 7.68
CA VAL A 256 13.58 -5.47 7.17
C VAL A 256 13.45 -4.11 7.84
N ARG A 257 13.39 -3.03 7.07
CA ARG A 257 13.27 -1.64 7.56
C ARG A 257 14.41 -1.27 8.51
N GLY A 258 15.63 -1.69 8.18
CA GLY A 258 16.82 -1.46 8.99
C GLY A 258 16.97 -2.33 10.25
N LEU A 259 15.99 -3.19 10.58
CA LEU A 259 16.01 -4.04 11.77
C LEU A 259 16.13 -5.53 11.43
N TRP A 260 16.85 -6.28 12.25
CA TRP A 260 17.02 -7.73 12.09
C TRP A 260 15.91 -8.52 12.77
N ALA A 261 15.39 -9.52 12.07
CA ALA A 261 14.36 -10.45 12.55
C ALA A 261 14.72 -11.91 12.23
N THR A 262 14.38 -12.82 13.14
CA THR A 262 14.52 -14.26 12.97
C THR A 262 13.29 -14.82 12.29
N VAL A 263 13.47 -15.63 11.25
CA VAL A 263 12.37 -16.26 10.50
C VAL A 263 11.72 -17.38 11.32
N LEU A 264 10.42 -17.23 11.61
CA LEU A 264 9.63 -18.24 12.32
C LEU A 264 8.87 -19.16 11.36
N LYS A 265 8.32 -18.60 10.28
CA LYS A 265 7.49 -19.33 9.32
C LYS A 265 7.64 -18.76 7.92
N VAL A 266 7.69 -19.64 6.94
CA VAL A 266 7.82 -19.27 5.53
C VAL A 266 6.51 -19.60 4.81
N ASN A 267 5.85 -18.61 4.21
CA ASN A 267 4.68 -18.78 3.36
C ASN A 267 5.03 -18.46 1.89
N PRO A 268 4.21 -18.85 0.89
CA PRO A 268 4.52 -18.60 -0.53
C PRO A 268 4.77 -17.14 -0.90
N LYS A 269 4.10 -16.19 -0.23
CA LYS A 269 4.22 -14.74 -0.54
C LYS A 269 4.90 -13.91 0.54
N LYS A 270 4.96 -14.43 1.77
CA LYS A 270 5.35 -13.68 2.96
C LYS A 270 6.14 -14.55 3.91
N VAL A 271 6.99 -13.92 4.69
CA VAL A 271 7.75 -14.54 5.79
C VAL A 271 7.24 -13.97 7.11
N SER A 272 7.13 -14.81 8.13
CA SER A 272 6.88 -14.36 9.49
C SER A 272 8.22 -14.25 10.22
N GLY A 273 8.51 -13.07 10.75
CA GLY A 273 9.75 -12.79 11.48
C GLY A 273 9.47 -12.21 12.86
N ASP A 274 10.33 -12.55 13.82
CA ASP A 274 10.38 -11.98 15.17
C ASP A 274 11.65 -11.14 15.33
N TYR A 275 11.51 -9.89 15.77
CA TYR A 275 12.64 -8.98 15.89
C TYR A 275 13.63 -9.44 16.95
N ILE A 276 14.92 -9.25 16.67
CA ILE A 276 16.00 -9.57 17.62
C ILE A 276 16.11 -8.49 18.70
N ASP A 277 15.79 -7.24 18.35
CA ASP A 277 15.87 -6.09 19.24
C ASP A 277 15.06 -6.32 20.52
N GLN A 278 15.67 -6.08 21.68
CA GLN A 278 15.06 -6.36 22.98
C GLN A 278 13.72 -5.65 23.18
N HIS A 279 13.53 -4.47 22.60
CA HIS A 279 12.29 -3.70 22.75
C HIS A 279 11.15 -4.24 21.89
N LEU A 280 11.45 -5.04 20.85
CA LEU A 280 10.49 -5.57 19.89
C LEU A 280 10.46 -7.10 19.86
N LYS A 281 11.24 -7.76 20.72
CA LYS A 281 11.32 -9.21 20.81
C LYS A 281 9.99 -9.80 21.27
N GLY A 282 9.47 -10.77 20.52
CA GLY A 282 8.15 -11.36 20.72
C GLY A 282 7.05 -10.71 19.86
N CYS A 283 7.34 -9.57 19.20
CA CYS A 283 6.44 -8.99 18.20
C CYS A 283 6.68 -9.66 16.84
N TYR A 284 5.88 -10.68 16.54
CA TYR A 284 5.93 -11.33 15.24
C TYR A 284 5.10 -10.55 14.20
N CYS A 285 5.69 -10.35 13.03
CA CYS A 285 5.08 -9.63 11.91
C CYS A 285 5.20 -10.45 10.62
N TYR A 286 4.39 -10.10 9.62
CA TYR A 286 4.44 -10.70 8.29
C TYR A 286 5.04 -9.72 7.29
N TYR A 287 6.11 -10.16 6.62
CA TYR A 287 6.85 -9.36 5.65
C TYR A 287 6.74 -10.00 4.26
N PRO A 288 6.34 -9.25 3.22
CA PRO A 288 6.54 -9.67 1.84
C PRO A 288 8.02 -9.89 1.55
N TYR A 289 8.37 -10.81 0.66
CA TYR A 289 9.76 -11.01 0.25
C TYR A 289 10.41 -9.75 -0.35
N ALA A 290 9.60 -8.90 -0.97
CA ALA A 290 10.00 -7.60 -1.51
C ALA A 290 10.55 -6.61 -0.47
N GLU A 291 10.21 -6.80 0.82
CA GLU A 291 10.65 -5.94 1.94
C GLU A 291 11.96 -6.40 2.58
N ILE A 292 12.49 -7.57 2.18
CA ILE A 292 13.75 -8.09 2.72
C ILE A 292 14.90 -7.36 2.03
N GLU A 293 15.68 -6.62 2.83
CA GLU A 293 16.86 -5.88 2.37
C GLU A 293 18.10 -6.79 2.33
N GLU A 294 18.28 -7.60 3.38
CA GLU A 294 19.43 -8.49 3.54
C GLU A 294 19.01 -9.79 4.23
N MET A 295 19.73 -10.88 3.96
CA MET A 295 19.56 -12.16 4.63
C MET A 295 20.90 -12.70 5.13
N LYS A 296 20.91 -13.27 6.34
CA LYS A 296 22.05 -13.96 6.94
C LYS A 296 21.64 -15.31 7.50
N ILE A 297 22.51 -16.30 7.32
CA ILE A 297 22.37 -17.60 7.95
C ILE A 297 23.05 -17.50 9.33
N PRO A 298 22.35 -17.74 10.44
CA PRO A 298 22.97 -17.70 11.76
C PRO A 298 24.03 -18.78 11.91
N GLU A 299 25.11 -18.47 12.63
CA GLU A 299 26.19 -19.42 12.92
C GLU A 299 25.65 -20.63 13.70
N GLY A 300 25.98 -21.85 13.22
CA GLY A 300 25.50 -23.09 13.83
C GLY A 300 24.07 -23.50 13.44
N TRP A 301 23.46 -22.85 12.43
CA TRP A 301 22.15 -23.27 11.94
C TRP A 301 22.22 -24.68 11.33
N THR A 302 21.41 -25.60 11.88
CA THR A 302 21.22 -26.96 11.36
C THR A 302 19.76 -27.15 10.95
N ASP A 303 19.53 -27.79 9.79
CA ASP A 303 18.17 -28.14 9.37
C ASP A 303 17.48 -28.97 10.47
N LYS A 304 16.32 -28.50 10.95
CA LYS A 304 15.52 -29.27 11.91
C LYS A 304 15.08 -30.57 11.23
N LYS A 305 15.78 -31.66 11.51
CA LYS A 305 15.35 -33.02 11.15
C LYS A 305 14.15 -33.37 12.03
N GLU A 306 12.96 -32.93 11.62
CA GLU A 306 11.71 -33.44 12.19
C GLU A 306 11.42 -34.83 11.63
N THR A 307 11.96 -35.85 12.28
CA THR A 307 11.36 -37.19 12.30
C THR A 307 11.89 -37.94 13.50
N GLU A 308 11.18 -37.84 14.64
CA GLU A 308 11.14 -39.00 15.51
C GLU A 308 10.48 -40.14 14.70
N PRO A 309 11.01 -41.38 14.74
CA PRO A 309 10.45 -42.48 13.98
C PRO A 309 9.00 -42.73 14.39
N ASN A 310 8.13 -42.98 13.41
CA ASN A 310 6.73 -43.30 13.67
C ASN A 310 6.66 -44.52 14.61
N PRO A 311 6.05 -44.40 15.82
CA PRO A 311 6.09 -45.46 16.83
C PRO A 311 5.12 -46.62 16.55
N PHE A 312 4.32 -46.54 15.49
CA PHE A 312 3.31 -47.52 15.12
C PHE A 312 3.80 -48.43 14.00
N ASN A 313 3.54 -49.74 14.12
CA ASN A 313 3.84 -50.73 13.10
C ASN A 313 2.60 -51.12 12.28
N VAL A 314 2.84 -51.68 11.09
CA VAL A 314 1.76 -52.25 10.26
C VAL A 314 1.15 -53.45 10.98
N GLY A 315 -0.19 -53.55 10.96
CA GLY A 315 -0.96 -54.58 11.66
C GLY A 315 -1.38 -54.23 13.08
N GLU A 316 -0.87 -53.14 13.68
CA GLU A 316 -1.31 -52.71 15.01
C GLU A 316 -2.78 -52.25 15.00
N ILE A 317 -3.49 -52.51 16.11
CA ILE A 317 -4.86 -52.06 16.31
C ILE A 317 -4.88 -50.80 17.16
N LEU A 318 -5.61 -49.81 16.66
CA LEU A 318 -5.85 -48.53 17.30
C LEU A 318 -7.33 -48.44 17.68
N VAL A 319 -7.59 -48.07 18.93
CA VAL A 319 -8.94 -48.00 19.48
C VAL A 319 -9.30 -46.58 19.91
N LEU A 320 -10.56 -46.24 19.70
CA LEU A 320 -11.22 -45.12 20.33
C LEU A 320 -11.98 -45.65 21.55
N LYS A 321 -11.60 -45.22 22.75
CA LYS A 321 -12.35 -45.53 23.98
C LYS A 321 -13.31 -44.40 24.33
N TRP A 322 -14.37 -44.70 25.08
CA TRP A 322 -15.17 -43.66 25.74
C TRP A 322 -14.37 -43.00 26.87
N SER A 323 -14.61 -41.71 27.12
CA SER A 323 -13.87 -40.97 28.17
C SER A 323 -14.19 -41.44 29.59
N THR A 324 -15.34 -42.09 29.79
CA THR A 324 -15.88 -42.50 31.09
C THR A 324 -15.91 -44.02 31.31
N SER A 325 -15.52 -44.83 30.32
CA SER A 325 -15.52 -46.29 30.43
C SER A 325 -14.49 -46.92 29.50
N ASP A 326 -13.98 -48.10 29.85
CA ASP A 326 -13.05 -48.87 29.01
C ASP A 326 -13.67 -49.46 27.73
N ASN A 327 -14.96 -49.20 27.49
CA ASN A 327 -15.66 -49.64 26.29
C ASN A 327 -15.05 -49.02 25.03
N ILE A 328 -14.80 -49.87 24.04
CA ILE A 328 -14.27 -49.49 22.73
C ILE A 328 -15.42 -49.01 21.86
N ARG A 329 -15.31 -47.78 21.37
CA ARG A 329 -16.29 -47.13 20.49
C ARG A 329 -16.04 -47.44 19.01
N ALA A 330 -14.78 -47.51 18.61
CA ALA A 330 -14.36 -47.82 17.25
C ALA A 330 -12.95 -48.40 17.27
N ALA A 331 -12.65 -49.29 16.34
CA ALA A 331 -11.35 -49.94 16.22
C ALA A 331 -10.87 -49.87 14.77
N PHE A 332 -9.57 -49.65 14.61
CA PHE A 332 -8.94 -49.50 13.31
C PHE A 332 -7.63 -50.27 13.28
N GLN A 333 -7.36 -51.00 12.20
CA GLN A 333 -6.09 -51.67 11.97
C GLN A 333 -5.23 -50.83 11.02
N ILE A 334 -3.93 -50.79 11.29
CA ILE A 334 -2.96 -50.07 10.46
C ILE A 334 -2.56 -50.95 9.27
N VAL A 335 -2.85 -50.46 8.06
CA VAL A 335 -2.52 -51.13 6.80
C VAL A 335 -1.16 -50.70 6.27
N LYS A 336 -0.78 -49.42 6.48
CA LYS A 336 0.49 -48.88 6.03
C LYS A 336 0.98 -47.78 6.95
N THR A 337 2.28 -47.72 7.18
CA THR A 337 2.94 -46.67 7.96
C THR A 337 3.78 -45.77 7.05
N THR A 338 3.84 -44.50 7.39
CA THR A 338 4.74 -43.49 6.81
C THR A 338 5.33 -42.69 7.96
N ASP A 339 6.41 -41.94 7.73
CA ASP A 339 7.13 -41.24 8.79
C ASP A 339 6.26 -40.31 9.65
N LYS A 340 5.18 -39.73 9.10
CA LYS A 340 4.29 -38.76 9.78
C LYS A 340 2.82 -39.20 9.88
N SER A 341 2.44 -40.30 9.22
CA SER A 341 1.04 -40.73 9.15
C SER A 341 0.90 -42.24 9.08
N VAL A 342 -0.27 -42.73 9.48
CA VAL A 342 -0.67 -44.11 9.33
C VAL A 342 -1.92 -44.19 8.45
N LEU A 343 -2.00 -45.25 7.66
CA LEU A 343 -3.17 -45.57 6.86
C LEU A 343 -3.96 -46.64 7.61
N THR A 344 -5.19 -46.32 7.97
CA THR A 344 -6.01 -47.15 8.84
C THR A 344 -7.29 -47.59 8.17
N GLN A 345 -7.75 -48.80 8.48
CA GLN A 345 -9.02 -49.35 8.02
C GLN A 345 -9.83 -49.82 9.23
N GLU A 346 -11.15 -49.63 9.17
CA GLU A 346 -12.05 -49.91 10.30
C GLU A 346 -12.36 -51.39 10.41
N ILE A 347 -12.26 -51.93 11.63
CA ILE A 347 -12.42 -53.36 11.93
C ILE A 347 -13.61 -53.60 12.87
N LYS A 348 -14.15 -54.81 12.81
CA LYS A 348 -15.29 -55.24 13.61
C LYS A 348 -14.93 -55.36 15.10
N ILE A 349 -15.91 -55.04 15.95
CA ILE A 349 -15.82 -55.20 17.40
C ILE A 349 -16.88 -56.22 17.80
N GLU A 350 -16.46 -57.34 18.37
CA GLU A 350 -17.34 -58.34 18.99
C GLU A 350 -16.92 -58.54 20.45
N ASP A 351 -17.87 -58.65 21.36
CA ASP A 351 -17.62 -58.82 22.81
C ASP A 351 -16.62 -57.82 23.41
N LEU A 352 -16.74 -56.54 23.01
CA LEU A 352 -15.85 -55.44 23.42
C LEU A 352 -14.37 -55.64 23.03
N LYS A 353 -14.07 -56.56 22.11
CA LYS A 353 -12.73 -56.82 21.59
C LYS A 353 -12.68 -56.56 20.08
N PRO A 354 -11.66 -55.86 19.59
CA PRO A 354 -11.47 -55.69 18.16
C PRO A 354 -10.95 -56.99 17.54
N ILE A 355 -11.57 -57.43 16.45
CA ILE A 355 -11.12 -58.60 15.68
C ILE A 355 -10.20 -58.13 14.56
N ALA A 356 -8.97 -58.63 14.53
CA ALA A 356 -8.01 -58.32 13.48
C ALA A 356 -8.49 -58.86 12.12
N ASP A 357 -8.21 -58.13 11.04
CA ASP A 357 -8.48 -58.51 9.64
C ASP A 357 -9.96 -58.65 9.23
N GLU A 358 -10.90 -58.43 10.15
CA GLU A 358 -12.33 -58.32 9.85
C GLU A 358 -12.74 -56.86 9.59
N PHE A 359 -12.56 -56.42 8.34
CA PHE A 359 -12.85 -55.04 7.95
C PHE A 359 -14.35 -54.79 7.71
N ILE A 360 -14.88 -53.72 8.32
CA ILE A 360 -16.28 -53.29 8.11
C ILE A 360 -16.44 -52.54 6.77
N SER A 361 -15.38 -51.88 6.32
CA SER A 361 -15.39 -51.00 5.15
C SER A 361 -14.08 -51.11 4.39
N GLU A 362 -14.16 -51.10 3.06
CA GLU A 362 -13.00 -51.05 2.15
C GLU A 362 -12.32 -49.66 2.13
N LYS A 363 -12.97 -48.63 2.68
CA LYS A 363 -12.42 -47.27 2.70
C LYS A 363 -11.25 -47.14 3.66
N GLN A 364 -10.07 -46.94 3.11
CA GLN A 364 -8.85 -46.62 3.87
C GLN A 364 -8.76 -45.11 4.13
N GLN A 365 -8.32 -44.73 5.33
CA GLN A 365 -8.15 -43.33 5.71
C GLN A 365 -6.73 -43.06 6.16
N ARG A 366 -6.13 -42.01 5.61
CA ARG A 366 -4.83 -41.49 6.07
C ARG A 366 -5.04 -40.63 7.31
N ARG A 367 -4.30 -40.93 8.39
CA ARG A 367 -4.40 -40.23 9.67
C ARG A 367 -3.03 -39.82 10.18
N LEU A 368 -2.95 -38.64 10.80
CA LEU A 368 -1.70 -38.08 11.30
C LEU A 368 -1.36 -38.65 12.69
N VAL A 369 -0.09 -38.93 12.91
CA VAL A 369 0.43 -39.26 14.23
C VAL A 369 0.69 -37.96 14.99
N LYS A 370 0.17 -37.86 16.22
CA LYS A 370 0.33 -36.69 17.09
C LYS A 370 0.72 -37.15 18.49
N LYS A 371 1.46 -36.31 19.21
CA LYS A 371 1.62 -36.47 20.66
C LYS A 371 0.46 -35.75 21.36
N THR A 372 -0.12 -36.43 22.33
CA THR A 372 -1.11 -35.83 23.25
C THR A 372 -0.40 -34.96 24.29
N ARG A 373 -1.18 -34.20 25.10
CA ARG A 373 -0.64 -33.34 26.16
C ARG A 373 0.21 -34.12 27.18
N ASP A 374 -0.08 -35.40 27.36
CA ASP A 374 0.62 -36.31 28.28
C ASP A 374 1.83 -37.01 27.64
N GLY A 375 2.23 -36.59 26.44
CA GLY A 375 3.38 -37.15 25.72
C GLY A 375 3.11 -38.49 25.03
N ILE A 376 1.90 -39.04 25.13
CA ILE A 376 1.52 -40.31 24.51
C ILE A 376 1.29 -40.11 23.01
N SER A 377 1.97 -40.91 22.18
CA SER A 377 1.76 -40.96 20.73
C SER A 377 0.39 -41.58 20.41
N ALA A 378 -0.42 -40.86 19.65
CA ALA A 378 -1.77 -41.25 19.27
C ALA A 378 -2.07 -40.84 17.83
N VAL A 379 -3.12 -41.43 17.25
CA VAL A 379 -3.51 -41.17 15.86
C VAL A 379 -4.76 -40.29 15.82
N SER A 380 -4.73 -39.20 15.04
CA SER A 380 -5.84 -38.25 14.98
C SER A 380 -7.08 -38.84 14.31
N HIS A 381 -8.25 -38.72 14.95
CA HIS A 381 -9.54 -39.13 14.39
C HIS A 381 -10.63 -38.10 14.73
N GLY A 382 -10.96 -37.22 13.77
CA GLY A 382 -11.89 -36.11 14.01
C GLY A 382 -11.39 -35.19 15.12
N ASN A 383 -12.22 -34.99 16.15
CA ASN A 383 -11.89 -34.23 17.36
C ASN A 383 -11.30 -35.10 18.48
N CYS A 384 -10.94 -36.35 18.20
CA CYS A 384 -10.47 -37.33 19.17
C CYS A 384 -9.15 -38.00 18.73
N TYR A 385 -8.59 -38.81 19.63
CA TYR A 385 -7.37 -39.57 19.41
C TYR A 385 -7.63 -41.07 19.52
N LEU A 386 -6.97 -41.85 18.66
CA LEU A 386 -6.91 -43.30 18.78
C LEU A 386 -5.62 -43.70 19.48
N TYR A 387 -5.75 -44.66 20.40
CA TYR A 387 -4.64 -45.17 21.18
C TYR A 387 -4.36 -46.63 20.81
N ARG A 388 -3.13 -47.08 21.03
CA ARG A 388 -2.77 -48.49 20.84
C ARG A 388 -3.66 -49.36 21.73
N TYR A 389 -4.29 -50.37 21.12
CA TYR A 389 -5.03 -51.37 21.88
C TYR A 389 -4.05 -52.22 22.70
N THR A 390 -4.24 -52.23 24.01
CA THR A 390 -3.53 -53.10 24.95
C THR A 390 -4.51 -54.19 25.37
N ARG A 391 -4.10 -55.45 25.22
CA ARG A 391 -4.94 -56.64 25.41
C ARG A 391 -5.12 -56.99 26.87
#